data_AF-A0A7W8C1Y6-F1
#
_entry.id   AF-A0A7W8C1Y6-F1
#
_cell.length_a   1.000
_cell.length_b   1.000
_cell.length_c   1.000
_cell.angle_alpha   90.00
_cell.angle_beta   90.00
_cell.angle_gamma   90.00
#
_symmetry.space_group_name_H-M   'P 1'
#
loop_
_entity.id
_entity.type
_entity.pdbx_description
1 polymer ?
#
loop_
_entity_poly.entity_id
_entity_poly.type
_entity_poly.pdbx_seq_one_letter_code
_entity_poly.pdbx_strand_id
1 'polypeptide(L)'
;MKKIYILLVCLGVLSLAACESDKKEEASASSAKTEQAQPASAEAAADTGNLPKEQGPPPTQEQLAAADAVVAYYNVVATTFADPYFAQADVMMGNVRYYLHEWLLAPRPAGGDGKAVSARLAAPKGMFTEDESRALAQWVTDMNQSIDSMRADYRALERYVNDQSIRDDGVKGEALTNSIAKSHEQFMAARDGYMGMIEARASSVEEVLLYGHPLKRQILEARKIFGLFSRTAGLLVTQKPDREALEQVVAKLDASLKDAGRPPFPASPDVERVYREFLKQGTAFKDALAQGLAEGFYNPVREELNSAAEGSRQAYNEFARAANPN
;
A
#
# COMPACT_ATOMS: atom_id res chain seq x y z
N MET A 1 14.11 -5.13 -26.52
CA MET A 1 12.92 -5.39 -25.68
C MET A 1 12.50 -4.05 -25.09
N LYS A 2 11.26 -3.62 -25.32
CA LYS A 2 10.74 -2.36 -24.77
C LYS A 2 10.46 -2.55 -23.27
N LYS A 3 10.77 -1.52 -22.50
CA LYS A 3 10.65 -1.48 -21.04
C LYS A 3 9.17 -1.55 -20.66
N ILE A 4 8.74 -2.65 -20.06
CA ILE A 4 7.40 -2.76 -19.47
C ILE A 4 7.55 -2.20 -18.05
N TYR A 5 6.99 -1.01 -17.81
CA TYR A 5 6.94 -0.45 -16.46
C TYR A 5 5.80 -1.15 -15.71
N ILE A 6 6.05 -2.36 -15.22
CA ILE A 6 5.12 -3.03 -14.30
C ILE A 6 4.97 -2.14 -13.06
N LEU A 7 3.74 -2.02 -12.58
CA LEU A 7 3.36 -1.25 -11.40
C LEU A 7 4.36 -1.45 -10.25
N LEU A 8 5.22 -0.46 -10.05
CA LEU A 8 5.95 -0.25 -8.81
C LEU A 8 4.92 0.28 -7.82
N VAL A 9 4.25 -0.63 -7.11
CA VAL A 9 3.35 -0.28 -6.00
C VAL A 9 4.21 0.21 -4.85
N CYS A 10 4.63 1.47 -4.92
CA CYS A 10 5.05 2.23 -3.75
C CYS A 10 3.79 2.74 -3.03
N LEU A 11 2.98 1.82 -2.49
CA LEU A 11 2.03 2.20 -1.46
C LEU A 11 2.81 2.50 -0.19
N GLY A 12 2.72 3.78 0.20
CA GLY A 12 3.25 4.31 1.45
C GLY A 12 2.72 3.53 2.65
N VAL A 13 3.57 3.55 3.69
CA VAL A 13 3.39 3.09 5.06
C VAL A 13 1.92 2.82 5.46
N LEU A 14 1.45 1.59 5.25
CA LEU A 14 0.33 1.04 6.01
C LEU A 14 0.89 0.59 7.37
N SER A 15 1.17 1.56 8.24
CA SER A 15 1.31 1.27 9.66
C SER A 15 -0.07 0.87 10.16
N LEU A 16 -0.27 -0.41 10.44
CA LEU A 16 -1.29 -0.85 11.37
C LEU A 16 -0.91 -0.30 12.75
N ALA A 17 -1.26 0.97 13.00
CA ALA A 17 -0.79 1.71 14.17
C ALA A 17 -1.49 1.23 15.45
N ALA A 18 -0.70 0.67 16.36
CA ALA A 18 -0.74 0.97 17.80
C ALA A 18 0.60 0.58 18.45
N CYS A 19 1.37 1.61 18.87
CA CYS A 19 2.39 1.76 19.94
C CYS A 19 3.33 0.59 20.32
N GLU A 20 4.58 0.75 20.73
CA GLU A 20 5.58 1.83 20.89
C GLU A 20 6.81 1.07 21.42
N SER A 21 8.03 1.36 20.97
CA SER A 21 9.22 0.80 21.62
C SER A 21 10.43 1.70 21.39
N ASP A 22 10.74 2.48 22.41
CA ASP A 22 12.07 3.01 22.67
C ASP A 22 13.13 1.95 22.39
N LYS A 23 14.04 2.24 21.46
CA LYS A 23 15.33 1.53 21.38
C LYS A 23 16.47 2.52 21.36
N LYS A 24 17.14 2.56 22.52
CA LYS A 24 18.50 3.03 22.73
C LYS A 24 19.43 2.56 21.61
N GLU A 25 20.21 3.51 21.11
CA GLU A 25 21.46 3.26 20.42
C GLU A 25 22.39 2.40 21.29
N GLU A 26 22.97 1.37 20.68
CA GLU A 26 24.35 1.00 20.96
C GLU A 26 24.99 0.47 19.68
N ALA A 27 26.12 1.06 19.33
CA ALA A 27 26.88 0.82 18.12
C ALA A 27 28.11 -0.05 18.40
N SER A 28 28.54 -0.76 17.34
CA SER A 28 29.92 -1.18 17.04
C SER A 28 30.44 -2.43 17.77
N ALA A 29 31.25 -3.33 17.21
CA ALA A 29 31.86 -3.52 15.88
C ALA A 29 32.58 -4.89 15.86
N SER A 30 33.01 -5.33 14.65
CA SER A 30 34.20 -6.17 14.31
C SER A 30 33.79 -7.21 13.24
N SER A 31 34.21 -7.23 11.97
CA SER A 31 35.48 -7.03 11.24
C SER A 31 35.92 -8.34 10.56
N ALA A 32 36.18 -8.23 9.25
CA ALA A 32 36.89 -9.14 8.33
C ALA A 32 36.20 -10.50 7.99
N LYS A 33 36.20 -10.96 6.72
CA LYS A 33 37.33 -11.00 5.80
C LYS A 33 36.86 -11.15 4.33
N THR A 34 37.57 -10.45 3.46
CA THR A 34 37.53 -10.54 1.99
C THR A 34 37.95 -11.93 1.51
N GLU A 35 37.21 -12.53 0.58
CA GLU A 35 37.83 -13.42 -0.40
C GLU A 35 37.11 -13.31 -1.76
N GLN A 36 37.96 -13.21 -2.77
CA GLN A 36 37.71 -12.75 -4.12
C GLN A 36 37.69 -13.99 -5.02
N ALA A 37 36.61 -14.23 -5.75
CA ALA A 37 36.59 -15.19 -6.85
C ALA A 37 35.75 -14.64 -8.00
N GLN A 38 36.44 -14.37 -9.11
CA GLN A 38 35.92 -13.95 -10.42
C GLN A 38 35.48 -15.19 -11.24
N PRO A 39 34.81 -15.02 -12.40
CA PRO A 39 33.50 -15.60 -12.66
C PRO A 39 33.56 -16.87 -13.52
N ALA A 40 32.71 -17.84 -13.22
CA ALA A 40 32.42 -18.92 -14.17
C ALA A 40 31.19 -18.53 -15.00
N SER A 41 31.43 -18.21 -16.26
CA SER A 41 30.43 -18.16 -17.32
C SER A 41 29.67 -19.48 -17.39
N ALA A 42 28.37 -19.44 -17.14
CA ALA A 42 27.45 -20.50 -17.53
C ALA A 42 26.28 -19.83 -18.24
N GLU A 43 26.32 -19.84 -19.58
CA GLU A 43 25.13 -19.67 -20.42
C GLU A 43 24.16 -20.81 -20.07
N ALA A 44 23.24 -20.53 -19.15
CA ALA A 44 22.07 -21.35 -18.96
C ALA A 44 21.10 -21.05 -20.11
N ALA A 45 21.15 -21.88 -21.15
CA ALA A 45 20.11 -21.94 -22.16
C ALA A 45 18.78 -22.24 -21.46
N ALA A 46 17.91 -21.24 -21.35
CA ALA A 46 16.56 -21.41 -20.86
C ALA A 46 15.81 -22.33 -21.83
N ASP A 47 15.37 -23.49 -21.34
CA ASP A 47 14.45 -24.38 -22.03
C ASP A 47 13.11 -23.65 -22.24
N THR A 48 12.96 -23.03 -23.41
CA THR A 48 11.74 -22.32 -23.84
C THR A 48 10.62 -23.27 -24.28
N GLY A 49 10.81 -24.60 -24.16
CA GLY A 49 9.94 -25.61 -24.76
C GLY A 49 8.52 -25.71 -24.18
N ASN A 50 8.24 -25.10 -23.03
CA ASN A 50 6.97 -25.32 -22.31
C ASN A 50 6.28 -24.05 -21.81
N LEU A 51 6.56 -22.89 -22.43
CA LEU A 51 5.81 -21.66 -22.15
C LEU A 51 4.36 -21.83 -22.62
N PRO A 52 3.34 -21.49 -21.80
CA PRO A 52 1.95 -21.47 -22.23
C PRO A 52 1.82 -20.60 -23.48
N LYS A 53 1.39 -21.19 -24.60
CA LYS A 53 1.13 -20.44 -25.83
C LYS A 53 -0.01 -19.48 -25.58
N GLU A 54 0.29 -18.20 -25.65
CA GLU A 54 -0.69 -17.14 -25.46
C GLU A 54 -1.73 -17.20 -26.59
N GLN A 55 -3.01 -17.26 -26.22
CA GLN A 55 -4.11 -17.44 -27.14
C GLN A 55 -4.71 -16.08 -27.50
N GLY A 56 -4.46 -15.61 -28.72
CA GLY A 56 -5.04 -14.38 -29.26
C GLY A 56 -4.10 -13.66 -30.23
N PRO A 57 -4.60 -12.65 -30.96
CA PRO A 57 -3.74 -11.70 -31.65
C PRO A 57 -3.00 -10.83 -30.61
N PRO A 58 -1.74 -10.41 -30.90
CA PRO A 58 -1.04 -9.47 -30.04
C PRO A 58 -1.78 -8.14 -29.95
N PRO A 59 -1.68 -7.42 -28.83
CA PRO A 59 -2.26 -6.09 -28.68
C PRO A 59 -1.74 -5.13 -29.75
N THR A 60 -2.61 -4.23 -30.20
CA THR A 60 -2.19 -3.13 -31.08
C THR A 60 -1.32 -2.13 -30.32
N GLN A 61 -0.54 -1.33 -31.05
CA GLN A 61 0.27 -0.28 -30.44
C GLN A 61 -0.59 0.76 -29.69
N GLU A 62 -1.81 1.01 -30.18
CA GLU A 62 -2.77 1.90 -29.52
C GLU A 62 -3.25 1.32 -28.18
N GLN A 63 -3.52 0.01 -28.13
CA GLN A 63 -3.90 -0.68 -26.89
C GLN A 63 -2.78 -0.66 -25.86
N LEU A 64 -1.53 -0.88 -26.29
CA LEU A 64 -0.36 -0.78 -25.41
C LEU A 64 -0.17 0.65 -24.88
N ALA A 65 -0.26 1.66 -25.75
CA ALA A 65 -0.13 3.07 -25.34
C ALA A 65 -1.23 3.49 -24.36
N ALA A 66 -2.47 3.02 -24.56
CA ALA A 66 -3.57 3.27 -23.64
C ALA A 66 -3.33 2.60 -22.27
N ALA A 67 -2.84 1.35 -22.27
CA ALA A 67 -2.50 0.63 -21.05
C ALA A 67 -1.33 1.28 -20.29
N ASP A 68 -0.29 1.71 -20.99
CA ASP A 68 0.83 2.47 -20.40
C ASP A 68 0.36 3.78 -19.77
N ALA A 69 -0.56 4.49 -20.42
CA ALA A 69 -1.12 5.73 -19.89
C ALA A 69 -1.89 5.52 -18.57
N VAL A 70 -2.61 4.40 -18.43
CA VAL A 70 -3.29 4.03 -17.19
C VAL A 70 -2.28 3.80 -16.06
N VAL A 71 -1.21 3.05 -16.31
CA VAL A 71 -0.17 2.79 -15.31
C VAL A 71 0.57 4.08 -14.93
N ALA A 72 0.89 4.93 -15.91
CA ALA A 72 1.50 6.23 -15.65
C ALA A 72 0.60 7.10 -14.75
N TYR A 73 -0.71 7.12 -15.01
CA TYR A 73 -1.66 7.84 -14.18
C TYR A 73 -1.75 7.26 -12.76
N TYR A 74 -1.79 5.94 -12.60
CA TYR A 74 -1.75 5.30 -11.29
C TYR A 74 -0.50 5.73 -10.48
N ASN A 75 0.67 5.77 -11.12
CA ASN A 75 1.91 6.20 -10.46
C ASN A 75 1.88 7.68 -10.04
N VAL A 76 1.29 8.55 -10.87
CA VAL A 76 1.05 9.97 -10.51
C VAL A 76 0.13 10.06 -9.30
N VAL A 77 -0.94 9.26 -9.24
CA VAL A 77 -1.85 9.22 -8.09
C VAL A 77 -1.11 8.76 -6.82
N ALA A 78 -0.38 7.64 -6.89
CA ALA A 78 0.32 7.08 -5.73
C ALA A 78 1.34 8.07 -5.15
N THR A 79 2.12 8.72 -6.03
CA THR A 79 3.08 9.77 -5.62
C THR A 79 2.38 11.02 -5.08
N THR A 80 1.21 11.37 -5.62
CA THR A 80 0.42 12.50 -5.14
C THR A 80 -0.14 12.25 -3.74
N PHE A 81 -0.62 11.03 -3.43
CA PHE A 81 -1.07 10.72 -2.06
C PHE A 81 0.06 10.61 -1.04
N ALA A 82 1.30 10.39 -1.48
CA ALA A 82 2.48 10.49 -0.63
C ALA A 82 2.91 11.95 -0.36
N ASP A 83 2.31 12.94 -1.03
CA ASP A 83 2.59 14.35 -0.81
C ASP A 83 2.22 14.76 0.64
N PRO A 84 3.04 15.60 1.31
CA PRO A 84 2.76 16.08 2.66
C PRO A 84 1.35 16.67 2.85
N TYR A 85 0.75 17.23 1.79
CA TYR A 85 -0.61 17.73 1.86
C TYR A 85 -1.63 16.63 2.18
N PHE A 86 -1.53 15.44 1.60
CA PHE A 86 -2.47 14.35 1.91
C PHE A 86 -2.07 13.59 3.17
N ALA A 87 -0.76 13.44 3.42
CA ALA A 87 -0.24 12.78 4.62
C ALA A 87 -0.60 13.51 5.93
N GLN A 88 -0.91 14.82 5.88
CA GLN A 88 -1.22 15.60 7.07
C GLN A 88 -2.46 15.11 7.84
N ALA A 89 -3.40 14.43 7.15
CA ALA A 89 -4.59 13.86 7.81
C ALA A 89 -4.18 12.79 8.84
N ASP A 90 -3.30 11.87 8.44
CA ASP A 90 -2.78 10.81 9.33
C ASP A 90 -1.91 11.41 10.45
N VAL A 91 -1.11 12.45 10.15
CA VAL A 91 -0.31 13.17 11.16
C VAL A 91 -1.18 13.84 12.22
N MET A 92 -2.22 14.58 11.81
CA MET A 92 -3.16 15.21 12.75
C MET A 92 -3.86 14.15 13.60
N MET A 93 -4.28 13.03 13.00
CA MET A 93 -4.90 11.93 13.74
C MET A 93 -3.94 11.30 14.76
N GLY A 94 -2.68 11.09 14.39
CA GLY A 94 -1.63 10.63 15.31
C GLY A 94 -1.43 11.59 16.48
N ASN A 95 -1.33 12.90 16.20
CA ASN A 95 -1.11 13.91 17.23
C ASN A 95 -2.29 14.01 18.21
N VAL A 96 -3.55 13.91 17.75
CA VAL A 96 -4.70 13.97 18.67
C VAL A 96 -4.83 12.71 19.52
N ARG A 97 -4.45 11.53 19.01
CA ARG A 97 -4.36 10.32 19.83
C ARG A 97 -3.32 10.49 20.93
N TYR A 98 -2.16 11.03 20.60
CA TYR A 98 -1.12 11.33 21.59
C TYR A 98 -1.61 12.34 22.64
N TYR A 99 -2.29 13.41 22.22
CA TYR A 99 -2.89 14.39 23.13
C TYR A 99 -3.87 13.75 24.12
N LEU A 100 -4.72 12.81 23.70
CA LEU A 100 -5.66 12.12 24.60
C LEU A 100 -4.95 11.28 25.69
N HIS A 101 -3.71 10.87 25.45
CA HIS A 101 -2.92 10.11 26.42
C HIS A 101 -2.07 11.02 27.31
N GLU A 102 -1.32 11.94 26.70
CA GLU A 102 -0.27 12.69 27.37
C GLU A 102 -0.66 14.13 27.70
N TRP A 103 -1.83 14.60 27.26
CA TRP A 103 -2.29 15.99 27.36
C TRP A 103 -1.35 17.00 26.71
N LEU A 104 -0.48 16.53 25.82
CA LEU A 104 0.46 17.32 25.04
C LEU A 104 0.05 17.29 23.57
N LEU A 105 -0.30 18.46 23.05
CA LEU A 105 -0.63 18.61 21.63
C LEU A 105 0.58 19.08 20.86
N ALA A 106 1.06 18.25 19.93
CA ALA A 106 2.09 18.66 18.98
C ALA A 106 1.59 19.79 18.07
N PRO A 107 2.48 20.60 17.46
CA PRO A 107 2.06 21.61 16.50
C PRO A 107 1.34 21.00 15.30
N ARG A 108 0.32 21.68 14.79
CA ARG A 108 -0.34 21.27 13.55
C ARG A 108 0.67 21.19 12.39
N PRO A 109 0.60 20.17 11.52
CA PRO A 109 1.43 20.10 10.33
C PRO A 109 1.28 21.34 9.45
N ALA A 110 2.39 21.82 8.91
CA ALA A 110 2.38 22.89 7.92
C ALA A 110 1.75 22.38 6.61
N GLY A 111 0.96 23.21 5.95
CA GLY A 111 0.31 22.82 4.70
C GLY A 111 -0.32 24.01 3.97
N GLY A 112 -0.15 24.03 2.65
CA GLY A 112 -0.82 24.96 1.75
C GLY A 112 -2.32 24.67 1.60
N ASP A 113 -2.94 25.24 0.58
CA ASP A 113 -4.36 25.02 0.24
C ASP A 113 -4.60 23.75 -0.60
N GLY A 114 -3.55 22.99 -0.89
CA GLY A 114 -3.63 21.70 -1.60
C GLY A 114 -3.95 21.77 -3.08
N LYS A 115 -4.41 22.91 -3.62
CA LYS A 115 -4.99 22.99 -4.96
C LYS A 115 -4.08 22.44 -6.06
N ALA A 116 -2.81 22.81 -6.04
CA ALA A 116 -1.83 22.34 -7.03
C ALA A 116 -1.56 20.84 -6.92
N VAL A 117 -1.61 20.28 -5.72
CA VAL A 117 -1.43 18.85 -5.46
C VAL A 117 -2.68 18.08 -5.90
N SER A 118 -3.88 18.53 -5.50
CA SER A 118 -5.15 17.93 -5.90
C SER A 118 -5.39 17.96 -7.40
N ALA A 119 -4.92 18.99 -8.11
CA ALA A 119 -5.04 19.08 -9.57
C ALA A 119 -4.35 17.91 -10.31
N ARG A 120 -3.36 17.26 -9.70
CA ARG A 120 -2.67 16.08 -10.26
C ARG A 120 -3.55 14.83 -10.25
N LEU A 121 -4.65 14.83 -9.48
CA LEU A 121 -5.63 13.75 -9.37
C LEU A 121 -6.79 13.88 -10.36
N ALA A 122 -6.70 14.80 -11.32
CA ALA A 122 -7.74 14.96 -12.33
C ALA A 122 -7.75 13.76 -13.29
N ALA A 123 -8.92 13.14 -13.45
CA ALA A 123 -9.12 12.01 -14.35
C ALA A 123 -8.75 12.37 -15.81
N PRO A 124 -7.84 11.62 -16.47
CA PRO A 124 -7.52 11.85 -17.87
C PRO A 124 -8.72 11.58 -18.79
N LYS A 125 -8.88 12.42 -19.82
CA LYS A 125 -9.97 12.28 -20.79
C LYS A 125 -9.94 10.91 -21.47
N GLY A 126 -11.09 10.24 -21.52
CA GLY A 126 -11.25 8.95 -22.19
C GLY A 126 -10.66 7.74 -21.44
N MET A 127 -10.02 7.94 -20.29
CA MET A 127 -9.51 6.84 -19.45
C MET A 127 -10.60 6.24 -18.56
N PHE A 128 -11.56 7.07 -18.17
CA PHE A 128 -12.69 6.74 -17.31
C PHE A 128 -14.00 7.12 -17.99
N THR A 129 -15.09 6.48 -17.60
CA THR A 129 -16.43 6.94 -17.98
C THR A 129 -16.72 8.30 -17.36
N GLU A 130 -17.77 8.98 -17.82
CA GLU A 130 -18.19 10.26 -17.24
C GLU A 130 -18.60 10.11 -15.77
N ASP A 131 -19.27 9.02 -15.42
CA ASP A 131 -19.69 8.71 -14.05
C ASP A 131 -18.47 8.45 -13.15
N GLU A 132 -17.53 7.65 -13.62
CA GLU A 132 -16.26 7.39 -12.92
C GLU A 132 -15.45 8.69 -12.72
N SER A 133 -15.35 9.52 -13.76
CA SER A 133 -14.64 10.80 -13.69
C SER A 133 -15.28 11.76 -12.67
N ARG A 134 -16.62 11.78 -12.58
CA ARG A 134 -17.35 12.55 -11.58
C ARG A 134 -17.12 12.02 -10.17
N ALA A 135 -17.13 10.71 -9.98
CA ALA A 135 -16.83 10.09 -8.69
C ALA A 135 -15.40 10.42 -8.21
N LEU A 136 -14.40 10.31 -9.10
CA LEU A 136 -13.02 10.69 -8.80
C LEU A 136 -12.91 12.16 -8.38
N ALA A 137 -13.55 13.07 -9.09
CA ALA A 137 -13.56 14.49 -8.74
C ALA A 137 -14.27 14.76 -7.39
N GLN A 138 -15.35 14.02 -7.10
CA GLN A 138 -16.06 14.13 -5.84
C GLN A 138 -15.18 13.67 -4.68
N TRP A 139 -14.51 12.52 -4.78
CA TRP A 139 -13.62 12.05 -3.71
C TRP A 139 -12.46 13.01 -3.45
N VAL A 140 -11.90 13.65 -4.48
CA VAL A 140 -10.89 14.71 -4.29
C VAL A 140 -11.47 15.90 -3.53
N THR A 141 -12.71 16.29 -3.83
CA THR A 141 -13.42 17.34 -3.11
C THR A 141 -13.64 16.97 -1.64
N ASP A 142 -14.11 15.75 -1.38
CA ASP A 142 -14.38 15.23 -0.05
C ASP A 142 -13.10 15.16 0.78
N MET A 143 -12.00 14.63 0.22
CA MET A 143 -10.70 14.60 0.89
C MET A 143 -10.22 16.00 1.30
N ASN A 144 -10.33 16.98 0.40
CA ASN A 144 -9.92 18.36 0.69
C ASN A 144 -10.80 18.98 1.79
N GLN A 145 -12.12 18.78 1.74
CA GLN A 145 -13.06 19.27 2.76
C GLN A 145 -12.79 18.64 4.13
N SER A 146 -12.48 17.34 4.18
CA SER A 146 -12.10 16.65 5.40
C SER A 146 -10.80 17.21 5.99
N ILE A 147 -9.76 17.43 5.17
CA ILE A 147 -8.52 18.09 5.61
C ILE A 147 -8.81 19.48 6.19
N ASP A 148 -9.60 20.30 5.50
CA ASP A 148 -9.93 21.65 5.97
C ASP A 148 -10.70 21.63 7.31
N SER A 149 -11.63 20.67 7.47
CA SER A 149 -12.38 20.46 8.72
C SER A 149 -11.44 20.04 9.86
N MET A 150 -10.59 19.05 9.62
CA MET A 150 -9.58 18.62 10.59
C MET A 150 -8.67 19.78 11.00
N ARG A 151 -8.21 20.60 10.05
CA ARG A 151 -7.35 21.76 10.33
C ARG A 151 -8.04 22.84 11.14
N ALA A 152 -9.35 23.02 10.96
CA ALA A 152 -10.15 23.97 11.71
C ALA A 152 -10.33 23.50 13.17
N ASP A 153 -10.71 22.24 13.36
CA ASP A 153 -10.88 21.65 14.69
C ASP A 153 -9.56 21.54 15.44
N TYR A 154 -8.47 21.19 14.75
CA TYR A 154 -7.13 21.15 15.33
C TYR A 154 -6.71 22.53 15.83
N ARG A 155 -7.00 23.60 15.06
CA ARG A 155 -6.72 24.98 15.50
C ARG A 155 -7.57 25.36 16.71
N ALA A 156 -8.81 24.89 16.79
CA ALA A 156 -9.65 25.10 17.96
C ALA A 156 -9.09 24.36 19.19
N LEU A 157 -8.55 23.16 19.00
CA LEU A 157 -7.89 22.37 20.03
C LEU A 157 -6.58 23.04 20.51
N GLU A 158 -5.75 23.51 19.59
CA GLU A 158 -4.55 24.30 19.92
C GLU A 158 -4.88 25.52 20.78
N ARG A 159 -5.94 26.26 20.44
CA ARG A 159 -6.37 27.41 21.25
C ARG A 159 -6.87 26.99 22.63
N TYR A 160 -7.62 25.89 22.69
CA TYR A 160 -8.14 25.36 23.95
C TYR A 160 -7.03 24.95 24.90
N VAL A 161 -6.07 24.15 24.42
CA VAL A 161 -4.94 23.63 25.22
C VAL A 161 -4.01 24.76 25.71
N ASN A 162 -3.84 25.81 24.91
CA ASN A 162 -2.98 26.94 25.26
C ASN A 162 -3.67 28.02 26.13
N ASP A 163 -4.98 27.90 26.37
CA ASP A 163 -5.73 28.89 27.15
C ASP A 163 -5.58 28.62 28.66
N GLN A 164 -4.64 29.32 29.28
CA GLN A 164 -4.36 29.21 30.71
C GLN A 164 -5.51 29.70 31.61
N SER A 165 -6.54 30.35 31.05
CA SER A 165 -7.71 30.80 31.81
C SER A 165 -8.78 29.70 31.99
N ILE A 166 -8.68 28.61 31.23
CA ILE A 166 -9.62 27.51 31.27
C ILE A 166 -9.19 26.49 32.32
N ARG A 167 -10.14 26.08 33.18
CA ARG A 167 -9.99 24.86 33.97
C ARG A 167 -10.41 23.69 33.09
N ASP A 168 -9.42 23.01 32.52
CA ASP A 168 -9.64 21.88 31.62
C ASP A 168 -10.27 20.70 32.38
N ASP A 169 -11.46 20.28 31.95
CA ASP A 169 -12.19 19.11 32.43
C ASP A 169 -12.15 17.93 31.43
N GLY A 170 -11.41 18.09 30.33
CA GLY A 170 -11.25 17.13 29.24
C GLY A 170 -12.40 17.08 28.24
N VAL A 171 -13.60 17.57 28.59
CA VAL A 171 -14.81 17.37 27.78
C VAL A 171 -14.70 18.05 26.43
N LYS A 172 -14.21 19.29 26.41
CA LYS A 172 -14.05 20.05 25.16
C LYS A 172 -12.89 19.54 24.31
N GLY A 173 -11.80 19.11 24.95
CA GLY A 173 -10.69 18.45 24.27
C GLY A 173 -11.17 17.19 23.54
N GLU A 174 -11.87 16.31 24.26
CA GLU A 174 -12.43 15.06 23.72
C GLU A 174 -13.43 15.31 22.58
N ALA A 175 -14.31 16.30 22.70
CA ALA A 175 -15.24 16.65 21.64
C ALA A 175 -14.53 17.07 20.35
N LEU A 176 -13.46 17.87 20.45
CA LEU A 176 -12.65 18.30 19.31
C LEU A 176 -11.87 17.14 18.70
N THR A 177 -11.27 16.26 19.51
CA THR A 177 -10.56 15.08 19.01
C THR A 177 -11.51 14.12 18.30
N ASN A 178 -12.74 13.95 18.78
CA ASN A 178 -13.76 13.14 18.12
C ASN A 178 -14.22 13.73 16.79
N SER A 179 -14.33 15.07 16.69
CA SER A 179 -14.63 15.75 15.42
C SER A 179 -13.51 15.57 14.38
N ILE A 180 -12.25 15.65 14.84
CA ILE A 180 -11.07 15.38 14.00
C ILE A 180 -11.07 13.91 13.54
N ALA A 181 -11.35 12.97 14.43
CA ALA A 181 -11.43 11.55 14.10
C ALA A 181 -12.51 11.26 13.05
N LYS A 182 -13.70 11.86 13.19
CA LYS A 182 -14.79 11.72 12.20
C LYS A 182 -14.40 12.27 10.83
N SER A 183 -13.73 13.43 10.79
CA SER A 183 -13.25 14.01 9.54
C SER A 183 -12.14 13.15 8.91
N HIS A 184 -11.27 12.53 9.73
CA HIS A 184 -10.27 11.57 9.27
C HIS A 184 -10.91 10.32 8.66
N GLU A 185 -11.95 9.76 9.26
CA GLU A 185 -12.69 8.63 8.69
C GLU A 185 -13.29 8.95 7.32
N GLN A 186 -13.86 10.15 7.15
CA GLN A 186 -14.38 10.62 5.87
C GLN A 186 -13.28 10.78 4.82
N PHE A 187 -12.13 11.35 5.22
CA PHE A 187 -10.95 11.47 4.38
C PHE A 187 -10.49 10.09 3.89
N MET A 188 -10.37 9.12 4.80
CA MET A 188 -9.93 7.76 4.50
C MET A 188 -10.91 7.06 3.55
N ALA A 189 -12.22 7.17 3.81
CA ALA A 189 -13.23 6.59 2.93
C ALA A 189 -13.17 7.15 1.50
N ALA A 190 -12.96 8.47 1.35
CA ALA A 190 -12.82 9.10 0.04
C ALA A 190 -11.51 8.67 -0.66
N ARG A 191 -10.39 8.61 0.08
CA ARG A 191 -9.10 8.13 -0.43
C ARG A 191 -9.18 6.68 -0.91
N ASP A 192 -9.81 5.83 -0.13
CA ASP A 192 -9.95 4.40 -0.43
C ASP A 192 -10.89 4.16 -1.62
N GLY A 193 -11.99 4.91 -1.72
CA GLY A 193 -12.87 4.90 -2.88
C GLY A 193 -12.15 5.32 -4.16
N TYR A 194 -11.38 6.40 -4.09
CA TYR A 194 -10.55 6.87 -5.19
C TYR A 194 -9.52 5.80 -5.62
N MET A 195 -8.71 5.32 -4.67
CA MET A 195 -7.66 4.33 -4.95
C MET A 195 -8.23 3.03 -5.51
N GLY A 196 -9.34 2.53 -4.95
CA GLY A 196 -9.99 1.32 -5.43
C GLY A 196 -10.41 1.40 -6.90
N MET A 197 -10.90 2.56 -7.36
CA MET A 197 -11.25 2.77 -8.75
C MET A 197 -10.02 2.80 -9.67
N ILE A 198 -8.96 3.51 -9.28
CA ILE A 198 -7.73 3.57 -10.09
C ILE A 198 -7.06 2.20 -10.13
N GLU A 199 -7.02 1.46 -9.02
CA GLU A 199 -6.47 0.11 -8.95
C GLU A 199 -7.24 -0.88 -9.81
N ALA A 200 -8.58 -0.81 -9.83
CA ALA A 200 -9.40 -1.62 -10.71
C ALA A 200 -9.09 -1.33 -12.19
N ARG A 201 -8.94 -0.04 -12.54
CA ARG A 201 -8.57 0.38 -13.90
C ARG A 201 -7.15 -0.06 -14.29
N ALA A 202 -6.19 0.06 -13.37
CA ALA A 202 -4.83 -0.43 -13.59
C ALA A 202 -4.79 -1.95 -13.76
N SER A 203 -5.56 -2.68 -12.95
CA SER A 203 -5.66 -4.14 -13.06
C SER A 203 -6.23 -4.59 -14.41
N SER A 204 -7.19 -3.84 -14.97
CA SER A 204 -7.87 -4.25 -16.21
C SER A 204 -6.97 -4.18 -17.45
N VAL A 205 -5.86 -3.44 -17.39
CA VAL A 205 -4.91 -3.31 -18.50
C VAL A 205 -3.66 -4.17 -18.33
N GLU A 206 -3.48 -4.85 -17.20
CA GLU A 206 -2.26 -5.63 -16.94
C GLU A 206 -2.09 -6.79 -17.89
N GLU A 207 -3.16 -7.50 -18.24
CA GLU A 207 -3.07 -8.62 -19.17
C GLU A 207 -2.62 -8.19 -20.57
N VAL A 208 -2.93 -6.94 -20.95
CA VAL A 208 -2.49 -6.32 -22.22
C VAL A 208 -1.00 -6.01 -22.14
N LEU A 209 -0.52 -5.41 -21.05
CA LEU A 209 0.88 -5.05 -20.86
C LEU A 209 1.79 -6.27 -20.72
N LEU A 210 1.26 -7.35 -20.14
CA LEU A 210 1.98 -8.60 -19.93
C LEU A 210 1.85 -9.56 -21.12
N TYR A 211 1.28 -9.13 -22.24
CA TYR A 211 1.22 -9.95 -23.43
C TYR A 211 2.62 -10.32 -23.91
N GLY A 212 2.87 -11.61 -24.00
CA GLY A 212 4.14 -12.24 -24.38
C GLY A 212 5.13 -12.35 -23.23
N HIS A 213 4.78 -11.89 -22.03
CA HIS A 213 5.70 -11.86 -20.91
C HIS A 213 5.87 -13.26 -20.29
N PRO A 214 7.10 -13.80 -20.19
CA PRO A 214 7.31 -15.15 -19.67
C PRO A 214 6.81 -15.31 -18.23
N LEU A 215 6.87 -14.23 -17.44
CA LEU A 215 6.41 -14.22 -16.05
C LEU A 215 5.01 -13.67 -15.85
N LYS A 216 4.19 -13.55 -16.91
CA LYS A 216 2.82 -12.98 -16.84
C LYS A 216 2.04 -13.54 -15.65
N ARG A 217 1.98 -14.86 -15.53
CA ARG A 217 1.27 -15.53 -14.43
C ARG A 217 1.80 -15.11 -13.07
N GLN A 218 3.12 -15.14 -12.87
CA GLN A 218 3.74 -14.86 -11.58
C GLN A 218 3.58 -13.40 -11.16
N ILE A 219 3.61 -12.47 -12.11
CA ILE A 219 3.34 -11.05 -11.86
C ILE A 219 1.88 -10.85 -11.44
N LEU A 220 0.93 -11.45 -12.17
CA LEU A 220 -0.50 -11.35 -11.85
C LEU A 220 -0.84 -11.98 -10.49
N GLU A 221 -0.29 -13.15 -10.18
CA GLU A 221 -0.51 -13.81 -8.89
C GLU A 221 0.15 -13.05 -7.73
N ALA A 222 1.37 -12.52 -7.92
CA ALA A 222 2.02 -11.71 -6.90
C ALA A 222 1.21 -10.45 -6.57
N ARG A 223 0.63 -9.80 -7.58
CA ARG A 223 -0.27 -8.66 -7.36
C ARG A 223 -1.54 -9.07 -6.61
N LYS A 224 -2.18 -10.18 -6.98
CA LYS A 224 -3.38 -10.67 -6.26
C LYS A 224 -3.09 -10.88 -4.78
N ILE A 225 -1.98 -11.55 -4.46
CA ILE A 225 -1.53 -11.78 -3.08
C ILE A 225 -1.28 -10.43 -2.38
N PHE A 226 -0.57 -9.50 -3.02
CA PHE A 226 -0.29 -8.18 -2.44
C PHE A 226 -1.57 -7.36 -2.18
N GLY A 227 -2.55 -7.41 -3.09
CA GLY A 227 -3.85 -6.77 -2.91
C GLY A 227 -4.63 -7.31 -1.70
N LEU A 228 -4.48 -8.60 -1.39
CA LEU A 228 -5.08 -9.20 -0.19
C LEU A 228 -4.44 -8.66 1.11
N PHE A 229 -3.15 -8.31 1.12
CA PHE A 229 -2.53 -7.66 2.28
C PHE A 229 -3.14 -6.28 2.55
N SER A 230 -3.35 -5.48 1.50
CA SER A 230 -3.97 -4.16 1.62
C SER A 230 -5.41 -4.26 2.14
N ARG A 231 -6.17 -5.25 1.66
CA ARG A 231 -7.51 -5.55 2.17
C ARG A 231 -7.52 -5.95 3.64
N THR A 232 -6.57 -6.80 4.07
CA THR A 232 -6.43 -7.16 5.49
C THR A 232 -6.18 -5.91 6.34
N ALA A 233 -5.32 -5.01 5.89
CA ALA A 233 -5.01 -3.79 6.64
C ALA A 233 -6.28 -2.96 6.89
N GLY A 234 -7.10 -2.74 5.85
CA GLY A 234 -8.37 -2.02 6.00
C GLY A 234 -9.36 -2.68 6.97
N LEU A 235 -9.44 -4.01 6.98
CA LEU A 235 -10.33 -4.74 7.89
C LEU A 235 -9.88 -4.66 9.37
N LEU A 236 -8.57 -4.57 9.61
CA LEU A 236 -7.98 -4.55 10.96
C LEU A 236 -7.92 -3.15 11.60
N VAL A 237 -8.17 -2.08 10.83
CA VAL A 237 -8.23 -0.71 11.37
C VAL A 237 -9.44 -0.52 12.29
N THR A 238 -10.50 -1.32 12.11
CA THR A 238 -11.72 -1.20 12.93
C THR A 238 -11.51 -1.77 14.34
N GLN A 239 -12.09 -1.12 15.35
CA GLN A 239 -11.99 -1.58 16.75
C GLN A 239 -12.57 -3.00 16.96
N LYS A 240 -13.52 -3.39 16.10
CA LYS A 240 -14.11 -4.73 16.06
C LYS A 240 -13.97 -5.28 14.64
N PRO A 241 -12.85 -5.93 14.31
CA PRO A 241 -12.60 -6.47 12.98
C PRO A 241 -13.69 -7.44 12.55
N ASP A 242 -14.10 -7.34 11.28
CA ASP A 242 -15.03 -8.28 10.66
C ASP A 242 -14.32 -9.63 10.47
N ARG A 243 -14.61 -10.55 11.40
CA ARG A 243 -14.00 -11.87 11.45
C ARG A 243 -14.30 -12.68 10.18
N GLU A 244 -15.52 -12.63 9.67
CA GLU A 244 -15.92 -13.38 8.47
C GLU A 244 -15.16 -12.86 7.25
N ALA A 245 -15.07 -11.54 7.10
CA ALA A 245 -14.30 -10.94 6.01
C ALA A 245 -12.81 -11.31 6.09
N LEU A 246 -12.23 -11.37 7.28
CA LEU A 246 -10.83 -11.78 7.49
C LEU A 246 -10.59 -13.27 7.20
N GLU A 247 -11.51 -14.15 7.61
CA GLU A 247 -11.46 -15.58 7.28
C GLU A 247 -11.52 -15.81 5.75
N GLN A 248 -12.34 -15.04 5.03
CA GLN A 248 -12.36 -15.06 3.57
C GLN A 248 -11.03 -14.60 2.96
N VAL A 249 -10.33 -13.63 3.57
CA VAL A 249 -9.01 -13.21 3.12
C VAL A 249 -7.98 -14.32 3.32
N VAL A 250 -7.97 -15.00 4.46
CA VAL A 250 -7.08 -16.16 4.71
C VAL A 250 -7.30 -17.25 3.66
N ALA A 251 -8.55 -17.62 3.36
CA ALA A 251 -8.86 -18.62 2.34
C ALA A 251 -8.38 -18.20 0.94
N LYS A 252 -8.54 -16.93 0.57
CA LYS A 252 -8.06 -16.39 -0.72
C LYS A 252 -6.53 -16.34 -0.80
N LEU A 253 -5.86 -15.98 0.29
CA LEU A 253 -4.40 -16.02 0.38
C LEU A 253 -3.88 -17.43 0.19
N ASP A 254 -4.47 -18.41 0.88
CA ASP A 254 -4.08 -19.83 0.75
C ASP A 254 -4.22 -20.34 -0.69
N ALA A 255 -5.36 -20.04 -1.33
CA ALA A 255 -5.61 -20.43 -2.72
C ALA A 255 -4.62 -19.76 -3.70
N SER A 256 -4.40 -18.45 -3.53
CA SER A 256 -3.51 -17.67 -4.41
C SER A 256 -2.05 -18.12 -4.27
N LEU A 257 -1.57 -18.32 -3.03
CA LEU A 257 -0.21 -18.82 -2.77
C LEU A 257 0.03 -20.22 -3.36
N LYS A 258 -0.97 -21.10 -3.27
CA LYS A 258 -0.92 -22.44 -3.87
C LYS A 258 -0.82 -22.38 -5.39
N ASP A 259 -1.61 -21.53 -6.05
CA ASP A 259 -1.58 -21.42 -7.50
C ASP A 259 -0.29 -20.75 -7.99
N ALA A 260 0.13 -19.68 -7.32
CA ALA A 260 1.34 -18.92 -7.57
C ALA A 260 2.62 -19.77 -7.49
N GLY A 261 2.65 -20.80 -6.63
CA GLY A 261 3.79 -21.69 -6.43
C GLY A 261 3.92 -22.84 -7.43
N ARG A 262 2.94 -23.05 -8.32
CA ARG A 262 2.94 -24.18 -9.27
C ARG A 262 3.99 -23.99 -10.37
N PRO A 263 4.79 -25.00 -10.74
CA PRO A 263 5.62 -24.96 -11.95
C PRO A 263 4.79 -24.82 -13.24
N PRO A 264 5.39 -24.40 -14.38
CA PRO A 264 6.79 -23.98 -14.53
C PRO A 264 7.02 -22.51 -14.13
N PHE A 265 8.25 -22.19 -13.72
CA PHE A 265 8.73 -20.82 -13.53
C PHE A 265 9.76 -20.50 -14.62
N PRO A 266 9.36 -19.81 -15.70
CA PRO A 266 10.21 -19.62 -16.87
C PRO A 266 11.09 -18.36 -16.71
N ALA A 267 11.96 -18.33 -15.70
CA ALA A 267 12.91 -17.24 -15.49
C ALA A 267 14.28 -17.74 -15.03
N SER A 268 15.23 -16.83 -14.89
CA SER A 268 16.54 -17.15 -14.31
C SER A 268 16.40 -17.61 -12.86
N PRO A 269 17.35 -18.44 -12.36
CA PRO A 269 17.34 -18.90 -10.97
C PRO A 269 17.26 -17.78 -9.94
N ASP A 270 17.86 -16.62 -10.22
CA ASP A 270 17.82 -15.46 -9.32
C ASP A 270 16.42 -14.83 -9.22
N VAL A 271 15.74 -14.67 -10.36
CA VAL A 271 14.37 -14.14 -10.40
C VAL A 271 13.40 -15.14 -9.75
N GLU A 272 13.64 -16.44 -9.93
CA GLU A 272 12.88 -17.49 -9.25
C GLU A 272 13.08 -17.46 -7.73
N ARG A 273 14.33 -17.29 -7.29
CA ARG A 273 14.66 -17.21 -5.87
C ARG A 273 13.93 -16.06 -5.18
N VAL A 274 13.94 -14.85 -5.76
CA VAL A 274 13.24 -13.70 -5.16
C VAL A 274 11.72 -13.86 -5.19
N TYR A 275 11.17 -14.47 -6.24
CA TYR A 275 9.74 -14.79 -6.29
C TYR A 275 9.34 -15.81 -5.22
N ARG A 276 10.14 -16.86 -5.02
CA ARG A 276 9.91 -17.86 -3.97
C ARG A 276 10.02 -17.27 -2.57
N GLU A 277 10.95 -16.34 -2.35
CA GLU A 277 11.02 -15.61 -1.08
C GLU A 277 9.76 -14.76 -0.85
N PHE A 278 9.24 -14.08 -1.89
CA PHE A 278 7.95 -13.39 -1.78
C PHE A 278 6.80 -14.33 -1.39
N LEU A 279 6.68 -15.52 -2.00
CA LEU A 279 5.64 -16.49 -1.64
C LEU A 279 5.80 -17.02 -0.20
N LYS A 280 7.04 -17.19 0.26
CA LYS A 280 7.34 -17.57 1.65
C LYS A 280 6.91 -16.49 2.63
N GLN A 281 7.22 -15.22 2.36
CA GLN A 281 6.77 -14.10 3.18
C GLN A 281 5.24 -13.98 3.20
N GLY A 282 4.60 -14.14 2.04
CA GLY A 282 3.13 -14.16 1.96
C GLY A 282 2.49 -15.31 2.74
N THR A 283 3.17 -16.46 2.85
CA THR A 283 2.74 -17.57 3.71
C THR A 283 2.86 -17.20 5.19
N ALA A 284 3.98 -16.59 5.61
CA ALA A 284 4.15 -16.12 6.98
C ALA A 284 3.07 -15.10 7.38
N PHE A 285 2.72 -14.17 6.47
CA PHE A 285 1.63 -13.22 6.72
C PHE A 285 0.28 -13.91 6.86
N LYS A 286 -0.03 -14.87 5.99
CA LYS A 286 -1.27 -15.66 6.06
C LYS A 286 -1.37 -16.40 7.39
N ASP A 287 -0.27 -17.02 7.84
CA ASP A 287 -0.24 -17.81 9.07
C ASP A 287 -0.39 -16.91 10.31
N ALA A 288 0.29 -15.76 10.35
CA ALA A 288 0.11 -14.75 11.41
C ALA A 288 -1.33 -14.21 11.46
N LEU A 289 -1.95 -13.99 10.30
CA LEU A 289 -3.35 -13.56 10.23
C LEU A 289 -4.31 -14.64 10.78
N ALA A 290 -4.07 -15.90 10.43
CA ALA A 290 -4.84 -17.03 10.94
C ALA A 290 -4.68 -17.18 12.46
N GLN A 291 -3.47 -16.98 12.99
CA GLN A 291 -3.20 -16.96 14.42
C GLN A 291 -3.98 -15.83 15.13
N GLY A 292 -3.98 -14.62 14.56
CA GLY A 292 -4.78 -13.51 15.09
C GLY A 292 -6.28 -13.77 15.11
N LEU A 293 -6.80 -14.53 14.14
CA LEU A 293 -8.18 -15.01 14.15
C LEU A 293 -8.43 -16.09 15.21
N ALA A 294 -7.46 -16.96 15.51
CA ALA A 294 -7.62 -18.02 16.49
C ALA A 294 -7.49 -17.53 17.94
N GLU A 295 -6.49 -16.69 18.20
CA GLU A 295 -6.08 -16.28 19.55
C GLU A 295 -6.52 -14.85 19.91
N GLY A 296 -6.98 -14.09 18.92
CA GLY A 296 -7.24 -12.66 19.03
C GLY A 296 -6.01 -11.83 18.65
N PHE A 297 -6.25 -10.60 18.19
CA PHE A 297 -5.19 -9.67 17.78
C PHE A 297 -4.59 -8.92 18.98
N TYR A 298 -4.00 -9.64 19.93
CA TYR A 298 -3.23 -9.03 21.03
C TYR A 298 -1.82 -8.62 20.56
N ASN A 299 -1.10 -7.82 21.36
CA ASN A 299 0.10 -7.09 20.91
C ASN A 299 1.16 -7.97 20.20
N PRO A 300 1.66 -9.08 20.78
CA PRO A 300 2.56 -10.01 20.11
C PRO A 300 2.10 -10.45 18.72
N VAL A 301 0.84 -10.87 18.56
CA VAL A 301 0.33 -11.34 17.27
C VAL A 301 0.20 -10.20 16.26
N ARG A 302 -0.12 -8.98 16.73
CA ARG A 302 -0.10 -7.78 15.87
C ARG A 302 1.31 -7.44 15.40
N GLU A 303 2.30 -7.53 16.29
CA GLU A 303 3.70 -7.30 15.93
C GLU A 303 4.20 -8.31 14.88
N GLU A 304 3.88 -9.59 15.06
CA GLU A 304 4.20 -10.64 14.08
C GLU A 304 3.52 -10.39 12.74
N LEU A 305 2.23 -10.03 12.74
CA LEU A 305 1.49 -9.71 11.52
C LEU A 305 2.09 -8.48 10.81
N ASN A 306 2.46 -7.44 11.56
CA ASN A 306 3.08 -6.23 11.02
C ASN A 306 4.45 -6.52 10.42
N SER A 307 5.27 -7.31 11.10
CA SER A 307 6.57 -7.76 10.62
C SER A 307 6.43 -8.59 9.33
N ALA A 308 5.48 -9.52 9.30
CA ALA A 308 5.21 -10.32 8.11
C ALA A 308 4.67 -9.48 6.94
N ALA A 309 3.87 -8.45 7.21
CA ALA A 309 3.39 -7.51 6.20
C ALA A 309 4.55 -6.72 5.59
N GLU A 310 5.46 -6.22 6.44
CA GLU A 310 6.65 -5.51 6.00
C GLU A 310 7.57 -6.41 5.16
N GLY A 311 7.88 -7.62 5.63
CA GLY A 311 8.68 -8.59 4.90
C GLY A 311 8.07 -8.96 3.55
N SER A 312 6.76 -9.17 3.50
CA SER A 312 6.03 -9.45 2.25
C SER A 312 6.11 -8.31 1.26
N ARG A 313 5.99 -7.05 1.73
CA ARG A 313 6.12 -5.86 0.89
C ARG A 313 7.54 -5.69 0.35
N GLN A 314 8.55 -5.87 1.18
CA GLN A 314 9.95 -5.80 0.74
C GLN A 314 10.24 -6.86 -0.34
N ALA A 315 9.84 -8.11 -0.10
CA ALA A 315 10.03 -9.20 -1.04
C ALA A 315 9.24 -9.00 -2.36
N TYR A 316 8.01 -8.45 -2.30
CA TYR A 316 7.25 -8.08 -3.49
C TYR A 316 8.00 -7.02 -4.32
N ASN A 317 8.50 -5.96 -3.67
CA ASN A 317 9.23 -4.89 -4.35
C ASN A 317 10.57 -5.38 -4.93
N GLU A 318 11.22 -6.34 -4.30
CA GLU A 318 12.41 -7.02 -4.85
C GLU A 318 12.06 -7.86 -6.08
N PHE A 319 11.01 -8.68 -6.01
CA PHE A 319 10.53 -9.45 -7.16
C PHE A 319 10.12 -8.53 -8.32
N ALA A 320 9.35 -7.48 -8.05
CA ALA A 320 8.93 -6.52 -9.07
C ALA A 320 10.15 -5.86 -9.76
N ARG A 321 11.21 -5.52 -9.01
CA ARG A 321 12.46 -5.02 -9.61
C ARG A 321 13.18 -6.08 -10.44
N ALA A 322 13.28 -7.31 -9.95
CA ALA A 322 13.96 -8.40 -10.64
C ALA A 322 13.23 -8.85 -11.92
N ALA A 323 11.89 -8.79 -11.92
CA ALA A 323 11.05 -9.09 -13.06
C ALA A 323 11.10 -7.99 -14.14
N ASN A 324 11.63 -6.80 -13.81
CA ASN A 324 11.80 -5.67 -14.73
C ASN A 324 13.26 -5.20 -14.81
N PRO A 325 14.16 -6.00 -15.40
CA PRO A 325 15.54 -5.57 -15.59
C PRO A 325 15.60 -4.33 -16.51
N ASN A 326 16.36 -3.31 -16.07
CA ASN A 326 16.52 -2.00 -16.72
C ASN A 326 17.03 -2.05 -18.17
#